data_AF-S5SUR5-F1
#
_entry.id   AF-S5SUR5-F1
#
_cell.length_a   1.000
_cell.length_b   1.000
_cell.length_c   1.000
_cell.angle_alpha   90.00
_cell.angle_beta   90.00
_cell.angle_gamma   90.00
#
_symmetry.space_group_name_H-M   'P 1'
#
loop_
_entity.id
_entity.type
_entity.pdbx_description
1 polymer ?
#
loop_
_entity_poly.entity_id
_entity_poly.type
_entity_poly.pdbx_seq_one_letter_code
_entity_poly.pdbx_strand_id
1 'polypeptide(L)'
;MLIQTRELRGHWDNIVCATVPADDPTSFLHGTPDADAVISYWHQEFGAPAIRLATSDYAAIKTTWHMTEHLFIDLLTPVQLSHLPEYVSLRDLHAYLSTLLQLIQLRSWNTDESAFLAAKLQWLKTHATEHTVGNDDLHAAELGTDYNDPKVHTLTDPFDHGIRALLEGHLDELIADLDHPANTHGCPWDPRTSAPDTVRAIEQRYDLPEESATYYLQLLAPIEPTDANIRAWNDWRNKDIDAAAAPLVDKKLILEAKRPGARRSRFLPGGWLPAAPGSKATEVWKAPLYLMWRDTKARPVVWASPLLSTHRRLFTDAWQRVRDGDAPGYEQLRTDRYRRRH
;
A
#
# COMPACT_ATOMS: atom_id res chain seq x y z
N MET A 1 23.26 2.15 8.46
CA MET A 1 24.62 1.99 7.91
C MET A 1 24.99 0.53 7.64
N LEU A 2 24.97 -0.41 8.60
CA LEU A 2 25.52 -1.77 8.40
C LEU A 2 24.60 -2.82 7.72
N ILE A 3 23.40 -2.44 7.26
CA ILE A 3 22.51 -3.33 6.47
C ILE A 3 22.32 -2.80 5.03
N GLN A 4 22.94 -1.67 4.69
CA GLN A 4 22.98 -1.13 3.32
C GLN A 4 24.08 -1.78 2.44
N THR A 5 24.94 -2.60 3.02
CA THR A 5 26.18 -3.09 2.40
C THR A 5 26.07 -4.42 1.66
N ARG A 6 24.98 -5.18 1.84
CA ARG A 6 24.85 -6.54 1.25
C ARG A 6 24.19 -6.55 -0.14
N GLU A 7 23.56 -5.41 -0.46
CA GLU A 7 22.46 -5.27 -1.41
C GLU A 7 22.81 -4.44 -2.64
N LEU A 8 23.96 -3.77 -2.57
CA LEU A 8 24.58 -3.08 -3.69
C LEU A 8 25.26 -4.05 -4.65
N ARG A 9 25.06 -5.38 -4.59
CA ARG A 9 26.01 -6.40 -5.11
C ARG A 9 26.48 -6.25 -6.58
N GLY A 10 25.81 -5.47 -7.44
CA GLY A 10 26.32 -5.07 -8.77
C GLY A 10 27.10 -3.73 -8.84
N HIS A 11 26.87 -2.83 -7.88
CA HIS A 11 27.54 -1.54 -7.71
C HIS A 11 28.40 -1.47 -6.44
N TRP A 12 28.37 -2.50 -5.58
CA TRP A 12 29.06 -2.55 -4.29
C TRP A 12 30.54 -2.56 -4.53
N ASP A 13 30.99 -3.35 -5.50
CA ASP A 13 32.39 -3.37 -5.91
C ASP A 13 32.79 -1.99 -6.44
N ASN A 14 31.93 -1.31 -7.20
CA ASN A 14 32.22 0.05 -7.69
C ASN A 14 32.20 1.13 -6.58
N ILE A 15 31.28 1.04 -5.62
CA ILE A 15 31.19 1.94 -4.47
C ILE A 15 32.36 1.72 -3.52
N VAL A 16 32.72 0.46 -3.25
CA VAL A 16 33.91 0.10 -2.49
C VAL A 16 35.17 0.54 -3.24
N CYS A 17 35.26 0.34 -4.55
CA CYS A 17 36.36 0.86 -5.35
C CYS A 17 36.43 2.40 -5.26
N ALA A 18 35.29 3.10 -5.32
CA ALA A 18 35.23 4.55 -5.13
C ALA A 18 35.65 5.00 -3.73
N THR A 19 35.48 4.15 -2.68
CA THR A 19 35.99 4.47 -1.33
C THR A 19 37.51 4.36 -1.20
N VAL A 20 38.19 3.68 -2.13
CA VAL A 20 39.64 3.47 -2.12
C VAL A 20 40.30 4.54 -3.00
N PRO A 21 41.15 5.41 -2.44
CA PRO A 21 41.83 6.43 -3.23
C PRO A 21 42.68 5.82 -4.34
N ALA A 22 42.47 6.28 -5.58
CA ALA A 22 43.13 5.72 -6.76
C ALA A 22 44.66 5.81 -6.70
N ASP A 23 45.18 6.88 -6.07
CA ASP A 23 46.61 7.17 -6.00
C ASP A 23 47.29 6.61 -4.73
N ASP A 24 46.53 6.21 -3.71
CA ASP A 24 47.04 5.63 -2.46
C ASP A 24 46.03 4.66 -1.83
N PRO A 25 45.99 3.40 -2.30
CA PRO A 25 45.07 2.39 -1.78
C PRO A 25 45.37 1.96 -0.34
N THR A 26 46.57 2.23 0.19
CA THR A 26 46.96 1.85 1.56
C THR A 26 46.41 2.79 2.63
N SER A 27 46.05 4.01 2.24
CA SER A 27 45.35 4.98 3.10
C SER A 27 44.02 4.45 3.62
N PHE A 28 43.35 3.50 2.93
CA PHE A 28 42.10 2.89 3.40
C PHE A 28 42.23 2.18 4.76
N LEU A 29 43.43 1.73 5.13
CA LEU A 29 43.68 1.04 6.41
C LEU A 29 43.87 1.99 7.59
N HIS A 30 44.23 3.25 7.32
CA HIS A 30 44.72 4.20 8.33
C HIS A 30 44.18 5.65 8.19
N GLY A 31 43.40 5.94 7.15
CA GLY A 31 42.83 7.23 6.79
C GLY A 31 41.30 7.21 6.66
N THR A 32 40.69 8.36 6.36
CA THR A 32 39.25 8.49 6.12
C THR A 32 38.90 7.99 4.70
N PRO A 33 37.83 7.19 4.53
CA PRO A 33 37.33 6.82 3.20
C PRO A 33 37.12 8.06 2.33
N ASP A 34 37.34 7.94 1.01
CA ASP A 34 37.08 9.03 0.07
C ASP A 34 35.57 9.22 -0.11
N ALA A 35 34.99 9.98 0.83
CA ALA A 35 33.56 10.25 0.86
C ALA A 35 33.11 11.04 -0.37
N ASP A 36 33.96 11.93 -0.91
CA ASP A 36 33.64 12.76 -2.07
C ASP A 36 33.57 11.93 -3.35
N ALA A 37 34.46 10.94 -3.52
CA ALA A 37 34.39 9.98 -4.62
C ALA A 37 33.12 9.12 -4.55
N VAL A 38 32.73 8.65 -3.35
CA VAL A 38 31.48 7.90 -3.16
C VAL A 38 30.25 8.75 -3.46
N ILE A 39 30.22 10.00 -2.98
CA ILE A 39 29.14 10.94 -3.25
C ILE A 39 29.05 11.21 -4.76
N SER A 40 30.19 11.42 -5.42
CA SER A 40 30.24 11.66 -6.87
C SER A 40 29.73 10.46 -7.67
N TYR A 41 30.18 9.25 -7.35
CA TYR A 41 29.66 8.02 -7.96
C TYR A 41 28.16 7.86 -7.72
N TRP A 42 27.69 8.07 -6.49
CA TRP A 42 26.28 7.96 -6.16
C TRP A 42 25.43 8.97 -6.95
N HIS A 43 25.87 10.23 -7.03
CA HIS A 43 25.17 11.24 -7.80
C HIS A 43 25.14 10.92 -9.31
N GLN A 44 26.22 10.35 -9.85
CA GLN A 44 26.30 9.96 -11.25
C GLN A 44 25.34 8.80 -11.56
N GLU A 45 25.32 7.77 -10.72
CA GLU A 45 24.55 6.54 -10.97
C GLU A 45 23.08 6.66 -10.55
N PHE A 46 22.82 7.30 -9.41
CA PHE A 46 21.49 7.28 -8.77
C PHE A 46 20.90 8.68 -8.56
N GLY A 47 21.66 9.73 -8.84
CA GLY A 47 21.23 11.11 -8.62
C GLY A 47 21.07 11.49 -7.15
N ALA A 48 20.52 12.69 -6.93
CA ALA A 48 20.08 13.10 -5.61
C ALA A 48 18.72 12.43 -5.31
N PRO A 49 18.57 11.68 -4.21
CA PRO A 49 17.30 11.06 -3.87
C PRO A 49 16.25 12.14 -3.58
N ALA A 50 15.09 12.05 -4.24
CA ALA A 50 13.99 13.01 -4.07
C ALA A 50 13.27 12.86 -2.72
N ILE A 51 13.37 11.68 -2.11
CA ILE A 51 12.73 11.34 -0.84
C ILE A 51 13.77 10.88 0.17
N ARG A 52 13.62 11.35 1.41
CA ARG A 52 14.38 10.85 2.57
C ARG A 52 13.56 9.85 3.37
N LEU A 53 14.03 8.61 3.43
CA LEU A 53 13.47 7.58 4.31
C LEU A 53 14.11 7.65 5.71
N ALA A 54 13.26 7.64 6.74
CA ALA A 54 13.65 7.38 8.11
C ALA A 54 13.85 5.87 8.34
N THR A 55 14.54 5.50 9.42
CA THR A 55 14.71 4.09 9.81
C THR A 55 13.38 3.36 10.00
N SER A 56 12.36 4.06 10.52
CA SER A 56 11.01 3.53 10.68
C SER A 56 10.33 3.25 9.34
N ASP A 57 10.55 4.11 8.34
CA ASP A 57 9.98 3.95 6.99
C ASP A 57 10.53 2.68 6.33
N TYR A 58 11.86 2.54 6.38
CA TYR A 58 12.52 1.34 5.88
C TYR A 58 12.06 0.08 6.61
N ALA A 59 11.95 0.14 7.95
CA ALA A 59 11.45 -0.99 8.74
C ALA A 59 10.02 -1.38 8.37
N ALA A 60 9.14 -0.41 8.10
CA ALA A 60 7.78 -0.66 7.66
C ALA A 60 7.75 -1.35 6.28
N ILE A 61 8.46 -0.80 5.30
CA ILE A 61 8.48 -1.32 3.92
C ILE A 61 9.13 -2.71 3.85
N LYS A 62 10.24 -2.92 4.60
CA LYS A 62 11.01 -4.18 4.58
C LYS A 62 10.16 -5.40 4.91
N THR A 63 9.13 -5.26 5.73
CA THR A 63 8.25 -6.39 6.11
C THR A 63 7.37 -6.89 4.97
N THR A 64 7.19 -6.09 3.92
CA THR A 64 6.37 -6.37 2.75
C THR A 64 7.17 -6.43 1.45
N TRP A 65 8.50 -6.35 1.57
CA TRP A 65 9.43 -6.29 0.46
C TRP A 65 9.62 -7.69 -0.15
N HIS A 66 9.34 -7.79 -1.45
CA HIS A 66 9.57 -9.02 -2.23
C HIS A 66 10.40 -8.78 -3.51
N MET A 67 10.98 -7.59 -3.66
CA MET A 67 11.86 -7.26 -4.77
C MET A 67 13.33 -7.56 -4.48
N THR A 68 14.15 -7.61 -5.51
CA THR A 68 15.61 -7.46 -5.44
C THR A 68 15.97 -6.04 -4.97
N GLU A 69 17.10 -5.87 -4.28
CA GLU A 69 17.35 -4.55 -3.66
C GLU A 69 17.73 -3.42 -4.61
N HIS A 70 18.19 -3.74 -5.81
CA HIS A 70 18.43 -2.73 -6.84
C HIS A 70 17.12 -1.98 -7.19
N LEU A 71 15.99 -2.68 -7.22
CA LEU A 71 14.68 -2.06 -7.50
C LEU A 71 14.27 -1.11 -6.38
N PHE A 72 14.70 -1.35 -5.14
CA PHE A 72 14.41 -0.44 -4.04
C PHE A 72 15.24 0.84 -4.11
N ILE A 73 16.52 0.73 -4.49
CA ILE A 73 17.33 1.94 -4.72
C ILE A 73 16.68 2.77 -5.82
N ASP A 74 16.25 2.12 -6.92
CA ASP A 74 15.57 2.80 -8.01
C ASP A 74 14.30 3.52 -7.58
N LEU A 75 13.51 3.02 -6.62
CA LEU A 75 12.32 3.73 -6.09
C LEU A 75 12.63 5.15 -5.63
N LEU A 76 13.86 5.41 -5.17
CA LEU A 76 14.31 6.72 -4.68
C LEU A 76 15.11 7.51 -5.74
N THR A 77 15.52 6.86 -6.82
CA THR A 77 16.24 7.45 -7.95
C THR A 77 15.32 8.35 -8.78
N PRO A 78 15.76 9.54 -9.21
CA PRO A 78 15.01 10.38 -10.14
C PRO A 78 14.64 9.63 -11.42
N VAL A 79 13.42 9.84 -11.93
CA VAL A 79 12.88 9.12 -13.10
C VAL A 79 13.78 9.19 -14.35
N GLN A 80 14.62 10.21 -14.47
CA GLN A 80 15.56 10.39 -15.58
C GLN A 80 16.76 9.44 -15.53
N LEU A 81 17.11 8.95 -14.35
CA LEU A 81 18.21 8.00 -14.13
C LEU A 81 17.70 6.57 -13.86
N SER A 82 16.39 6.44 -13.72
CA SER A 82 15.75 5.16 -13.45
C SER A 82 15.71 4.24 -14.65
N HIS A 83 15.97 2.98 -14.38
CA HIS A 83 15.96 1.93 -15.38
C HIS A 83 15.53 0.61 -14.74
N LEU A 84 14.80 -0.19 -15.51
CA LEU A 84 14.54 -1.58 -15.16
C LEU A 84 15.73 -2.45 -15.62
N PRO A 85 16.01 -3.56 -14.94
CA PRO A 85 16.97 -4.54 -15.43
C PRO A 85 16.59 -5.05 -16.83
N GLU A 86 17.60 -5.43 -17.63
CA GLU A 86 17.39 -6.01 -18.98
C GLU A 86 16.39 -7.18 -18.96
N TYR A 87 16.46 -8.00 -17.91
CA TYR A 87 15.50 -9.07 -17.64
C TYR A 87 14.73 -8.72 -16.37
N VAL A 88 13.56 -8.11 -16.55
CA VAL A 88 12.57 -7.86 -15.50
C VAL A 88 11.38 -8.78 -15.73
N SER A 89 10.86 -9.44 -14.69
CA SER A 89 9.64 -10.25 -14.80
C SER A 89 8.39 -9.46 -14.41
N LEU A 90 7.20 -9.97 -14.76
CA LEU A 90 5.93 -9.41 -14.27
C LEU A 90 5.86 -9.38 -12.74
N ARG A 91 6.45 -10.38 -12.09
CA ARG A 91 6.58 -10.45 -10.63
C ARG A 91 7.46 -9.34 -10.06
N ASP A 92 8.56 -9.01 -10.74
CA ASP A 92 9.43 -7.90 -10.34
C ASP A 92 8.71 -6.56 -10.48
N LEU A 93 8.00 -6.35 -11.58
CA LEU A 93 7.15 -5.16 -11.80
C LEU A 93 6.05 -5.04 -10.74
N HIS A 94 5.39 -6.15 -10.41
CA HIS A 94 4.39 -6.20 -9.33
C HIS A 94 5.00 -5.86 -7.96
N ALA A 95 6.17 -6.42 -7.64
CA ALA A 95 6.87 -6.12 -6.40
C ALA A 95 7.30 -4.64 -6.33
N TYR A 96 7.78 -4.08 -7.44
CA TYR A 96 8.05 -2.65 -7.62
C TYR A 96 6.82 -1.82 -7.30
N LEU A 97 5.72 -2.09 -7.99
CA LEU A 97 4.45 -1.37 -7.80
C LEU A 97 3.97 -1.46 -6.35
N SER A 98 3.90 -2.66 -5.79
CA SER A 98 3.44 -2.88 -4.41
C SER A 98 4.27 -2.06 -3.42
N THR A 99 5.59 -2.05 -3.57
CA THR A 99 6.50 -1.34 -2.66
C THR A 99 6.40 0.19 -2.84
N LEU A 100 6.26 0.67 -4.08
CA LEU A 100 6.01 2.09 -4.35
C LEU A 100 4.70 2.56 -3.71
N LEU A 101 3.64 1.75 -3.80
CA LEU A 101 2.36 2.07 -3.15
C LEU A 101 2.49 2.08 -1.62
N GLN A 102 3.23 1.14 -1.02
CA GLN A 102 3.49 1.16 0.42
C GLN A 102 4.26 2.40 0.85
N LEU A 103 5.26 2.84 0.05
CA LEU A 103 5.99 4.08 0.27
C LEU A 103 5.05 5.31 0.25
N ILE A 104 4.18 5.39 -0.76
CA ILE A 104 3.17 6.45 -0.89
C ILE A 104 2.29 6.54 0.37
N GLN A 105 2.02 5.41 1.02
CA GLN A 105 1.07 5.31 2.14
C GLN A 105 1.68 5.47 3.53
N LEU A 106 3.01 5.58 3.64
CA LEU A 106 3.67 5.68 4.94
C LEU A 106 3.25 6.91 5.72
N ARG A 107 3.11 8.04 5.00
CA ARG A 107 2.79 9.36 5.55
C ARG A 107 2.29 10.27 4.44
N SER A 108 1.80 11.44 4.82
CA SER A 108 1.60 12.53 3.87
C SER A 108 2.95 13.05 3.39
N TRP A 109 3.08 13.18 2.08
CA TRP A 109 4.26 13.72 1.40
C TRP A 109 4.05 15.20 1.08
N ASN A 110 5.12 15.97 0.99
CA ASN A 110 5.01 17.36 0.53
C ASN A 110 4.75 17.43 -0.98
N THR A 111 4.55 18.63 -1.53
CA THR A 111 4.22 18.82 -2.96
C THR A 111 5.25 18.21 -3.89
N ASP A 112 6.54 18.47 -3.67
CA ASP A 112 7.62 18.00 -4.54
C ASP A 112 7.81 16.48 -4.41
N GLU A 113 7.72 15.95 -3.19
CA GLU A 113 7.80 14.50 -2.93
C GLU A 113 6.60 13.75 -3.55
N SER A 114 5.41 14.33 -3.49
CA SER A 114 4.20 13.72 -4.09
C SER A 114 4.28 13.73 -5.61
N ALA A 115 4.72 14.84 -6.22
CA ALA A 115 4.95 14.94 -7.66
C ALA A 115 6.02 13.92 -8.13
N PHE A 116 7.07 13.70 -7.34
CA PHE A 116 8.05 12.65 -7.62
C PHE A 116 7.42 11.24 -7.61
N LEU A 117 6.59 10.93 -6.61
CA LEU A 117 5.90 9.63 -6.52
C LEU A 117 4.91 9.42 -7.66
N ALA A 118 4.18 10.47 -8.07
CA ALA A 118 3.32 10.46 -9.25
C ALA A 118 4.12 10.17 -10.53
N ALA A 119 5.23 10.90 -10.73
CA ALA A 119 6.14 10.69 -11.86
C ALA A 119 6.71 9.27 -11.88
N LYS A 120 7.00 8.68 -10.72
CA LYS A 120 7.45 7.28 -10.59
C LYS A 120 6.39 6.26 -11.00
N LEU A 121 5.14 6.45 -10.59
CA LEU A 121 4.03 5.60 -11.04
C LEU A 121 3.82 5.71 -12.56
N GLN A 122 3.89 6.92 -13.11
CA GLN A 122 3.77 7.13 -14.56
C GLN A 122 4.94 6.50 -15.33
N TRP A 123 6.17 6.68 -14.84
CA TRP A 123 7.36 6.04 -15.40
C TRP A 123 7.21 4.52 -15.41
N LEU A 124 6.78 3.91 -14.30
CA LEU A 124 6.55 2.47 -14.22
C LEU A 124 5.44 2.04 -15.19
N LYS A 125 4.35 2.81 -15.31
CA LYS A 125 3.23 2.51 -16.22
C LYS A 125 3.71 2.44 -17.66
N THR A 126 4.49 3.41 -18.12
CA THR A 126 5.06 3.44 -19.48
C THR A 126 5.93 2.21 -19.74
N HIS A 127 6.91 1.93 -18.88
CA HIS A 127 7.84 0.83 -19.09
C HIS A 127 7.17 -0.54 -18.95
N ALA A 128 6.24 -0.70 -17.99
CA ALA A 128 5.47 -1.92 -17.86
C ALA A 128 4.56 -2.15 -19.07
N THR A 129 3.96 -1.09 -19.64
CA THR A 129 3.16 -1.20 -20.87
C THR A 129 4.00 -1.77 -22.00
N GLU A 130 5.17 -1.20 -22.27
CA GLU A 130 6.12 -1.67 -23.28
C GLU A 130 6.54 -3.13 -23.04
N HIS A 131 6.83 -3.48 -21.78
CA HIS A 131 7.24 -4.83 -21.40
C HIS A 131 6.12 -5.88 -21.57
N THR A 132 4.86 -5.47 -21.48
CA THR A 132 3.70 -6.37 -21.60
C THR A 132 3.14 -6.49 -23.02
N VAL A 133 3.73 -5.81 -24.01
CA VAL A 133 3.27 -5.88 -25.40
C VAL A 133 3.27 -7.32 -25.91
N GLY A 134 2.13 -7.76 -26.44
CA GLY A 134 1.94 -9.11 -26.98
C GLY A 134 1.68 -10.20 -25.93
N ASN A 135 1.51 -9.83 -24.65
CA ASN A 135 1.09 -10.76 -23.60
C ASN A 135 -0.43 -10.80 -23.48
N ASP A 136 -1.10 -11.32 -24.51
CA ASP A 136 -2.58 -11.35 -24.59
C ASP A 136 -3.21 -12.14 -23.43
N ASP A 137 -2.51 -13.17 -22.95
CA ASP A 137 -2.94 -14.01 -21.83
C ASP A 137 -3.01 -13.24 -20.50
N LEU A 138 -2.15 -12.23 -20.30
CA LEU A 138 -2.14 -11.40 -19.10
C LEU A 138 -3.50 -10.75 -18.83
N HIS A 139 -4.23 -10.38 -19.88
CA HIS A 139 -5.52 -9.70 -19.81
C HIS A 139 -6.73 -10.65 -19.95
N ALA A 140 -6.52 -11.97 -20.03
CA ALA A 140 -7.58 -12.94 -20.29
C ALA A 140 -8.66 -12.99 -19.18
N ALA A 141 -8.30 -12.65 -17.94
CA ALA A 141 -9.17 -12.60 -16.77
C ALA A 141 -9.41 -11.15 -16.28
N GLU A 142 -10.63 -10.82 -15.85
CA GLU A 142 -10.92 -9.55 -15.14
C GLU A 142 -10.26 -9.56 -13.74
N LEU A 143 -9.61 -8.46 -13.35
CA LEU A 143 -9.07 -8.32 -11.99
C LEU A 143 -10.20 -8.42 -10.94
N GLY A 144 -10.00 -9.27 -9.93
CA GLY A 144 -11.02 -9.54 -8.92
C GLY A 144 -12.09 -10.57 -9.32
N THR A 145 -11.88 -11.34 -10.39
CA THR A 145 -12.67 -12.55 -10.68
C THR A 145 -12.48 -13.63 -9.60
N ASP A 146 -13.12 -14.79 -9.77
CA ASP A 146 -12.89 -15.98 -8.92
C ASP A 146 -11.41 -16.37 -8.96
N TYR A 147 -10.80 -16.55 -7.79
CA TYR A 147 -9.39 -16.88 -7.71
C TYR A 147 -9.05 -18.15 -8.49
N ASN A 148 -9.95 -19.14 -8.53
CA ASN A 148 -9.72 -20.40 -9.22
C ASN A 148 -10.15 -20.38 -10.70
N ASP A 149 -10.43 -19.20 -11.28
CA ASP A 149 -10.66 -19.09 -12.71
C ASP A 149 -9.43 -19.63 -13.46
N PRO A 150 -9.59 -20.60 -14.38
CA PRO A 150 -8.47 -21.16 -15.12
C PRO A 150 -7.60 -20.11 -15.80
N LYS A 151 -8.17 -18.97 -16.19
CA LYS A 151 -7.44 -17.87 -16.82
C LYS A 151 -6.48 -17.14 -15.87
N VAL A 152 -6.64 -17.29 -14.56
CA VAL A 152 -5.77 -16.70 -13.52
C VAL A 152 -4.60 -17.62 -13.15
N HIS A 153 -4.68 -18.92 -13.51
CA HIS A 153 -3.73 -19.94 -13.05
C HIS A 153 -3.10 -20.80 -14.16
N THR A 154 -3.78 -20.96 -15.29
CA THR A 154 -3.34 -21.83 -16.39
C THR A 154 -2.57 -21.05 -17.44
N LEU A 155 -2.98 -19.80 -17.67
CA LEU A 155 -2.38 -18.90 -18.65
C LEU A 155 -1.37 -17.95 -17.99
N THR A 156 -1.49 -17.71 -16.69
CA THR A 156 -0.71 -16.76 -15.89
C THR A 156 -0.55 -17.23 -14.45
N ASP A 157 0.36 -16.62 -13.67
CA ASP A 157 0.42 -16.76 -12.22
C ASP A 157 -0.38 -15.62 -11.54
N PRO A 158 -1.17 -15.87 -10.48
CA PRO A 158 -1.91 -14.84 -9.76
C PRO A 158 -1.08 -13.61 -9.33
N PHE A 159 0.22 -13.79 -9.05
CA PHE A 159 1.13 -12.68 -8.72
C PHE A 159 1.40 -11.78 -9.92
N ASP A 160 1.47 -12.32 -11.13
CA ASP A 160 1.85 -11.56 -12.32
C ASP A 160 0.78 -10.52 -12.70
N HIS A 161 -0.44 -10.69 -12.19
CA HIS A 161 -1.55 -9.76 -12.43
C HIS A 161 -1.44 -8.43 -11.69
N GLY A 162 -0.65 -8.33 -10.63
CA GLY A 162 -0.73 -7.15 -9.78
C GLY A 162 -0.27 -5.85 -10.44
N ILE A 163 0.65 -5.92 -11.42
CA ILE A 163 1.05 -4.78 -12.24
C ILE A 163 -0.12 -4.23 -13.07
N ARG A 164 -1.10 -5.07 -13.41
CA ARG A 164 -2.29 -4.67 -14.17
C ARG A 164 -3.15 -3.65 -13.41
N ALA A 165 -3.07 -3.58 -12.08
CA ALA A 165 -3.74 -2.50 -11.34
C ALA A 165 -3.29 -1.11 -11.82
N LEU A 166 -2.01 -0.96 -12.19
CA LEU A 166 -1.49 0.27 -12.79
C LEU A 166 -1.87 0.40 -14.28
N LEU A 167 -1.72 -0.69 -15.04
CA LEU A 167 -1.95 -0.68 -16.50
C LEU A 167 -3.42 -0.45 -16.87
N GLU A 168 -4.35 -1.00 -16.10
CA GLU A 168 -5.81 -0.93 -16.33
C GLU A 168 -6.47 0.28 -15.64
N GLY A 169 -5.67 1.21 -15.11
CA GLY A 169 -6.15 2.49 -14.62
C GLY A 169 -6.75 2.49 -13.22
N HIS A 170 -6.61 1.40 -12.45
CA HIS A 170 -7.08 1.37 -11.04
C HIS A 170 -6.33 2.35 -10.12
N LEU A 171 -5.21 2.92 -10.59
CA LEU A 171 -4.39 3.88 -9.87
C LEU A 171 -4.40 5.29 -10.49
N ASP A 172 -5.16 5.53 -11.56
CA ASP A 172 -5.14 6.81 -12.29
C ASP A 172 -5.55 7.97 -11.38
N GLU A 173 -6.52 7.74 -10.51
CA GLU A 173 -6.98 8.73 -9.55
C GLU A 173 -5.99 8.98 -8.41
N LEU A 174 -5.27 7.94 -7.95
CA LEU A 174 -4.18 8.11 -6.99
C LEU A 174 -3.08 8.99 -7.59
N ILE A 175 -2.72 8.74 -8.85
CA ILE A 175 -1.70 9.53 -9.55
C ILE A 175 -2.15 10.99 -9.67
N ALA A 176 -3.40 11.23 -10.08
CA ALA A 176 -3.95 12.58 -10.19
C ALA A 176 -3.98 13.33 -8.83
N ASP A 177 -4.32 12.62 -7.74
CA ASP A 177 -4.29 13.16 -6.38
C ASP A 177 -2.86 13.50 -5.92
N LEU A 178 -1.86 12.69 -6.30
CA LEU A 178 -0.45 12.93 -5.96
C LEU A 178 0.13 14.16 -6.68
N ASP A 179 -0.37 14.49 -7.88
CA ASP A 179 -0.03 15.74 -8.57
C ASP A 179 -0.64 16.97 -7.89
N HIS A 180 -1.67 16.77 -7.07
CA HIS A 180 -2.39 17.84 -6.36
C HIS A 180 -2.57 17.49 -4.87
N PRO A 181 -1.46 17.30 -4.13
CA PRO A 181 -1.54 16.75 -2.79
C PRO A 181 -2.27 17.70 -1.86
N ALA A 182 -3.18 17.14 -1.05
CA ALA A 182 -3.86 17.89 -0.03
C ALA A 182 -2.86 18.33 1.05
N ASN A 183 -2.88 19.61 1.43
CA ASN A 183 -2.06 20.13 2.52
C ASN A 183 -2.68 19.77 3.89
N THR A 184 -2.67 18.48 4.22
CA THR A 184 -3.17 17.96 5.50
C THR A 184 -2.00 17.61 6.43
N HIS A 185 -2.01 18.19 7.63
CA HIS A 185 -1.04 17.87 8.68
C HIS A 185 -1.63 16.86 9.66
N GLY A 186 -0.92 15.79 9.96
CA GLY A 186 -1.33 14.76 10.91
C GLY A 186 -1.24 13.34 10.36
N CYS A 187 -1.77 12.38 11.10
CA CYS A 187 -1.79 11.00 10.65
C CYS A 187 -2.85 10.83 9.53
N PRO A 188 -2.49 10.39 8.32
CA PRO A 188 -3.46 10.25 7.23
C PRO A 188 -4.51 9.14 7.49
N TRP A 189 -4.20 8.21 8.40
CA TRP A 189 -5.12 7.17 8.86
C TRP A 189 -6.12 7.66 9.92
N ASP A 190 -6.00 8.89 10.42
CA ASP A 190 -7.04 9.57 11.20
C ASP A 190 -8.00 10.28 10.23
N PRO A 191 -9.25 9.80 10.07
CA PRO A 191 -10.19 10.42 9.15
C PRO A 191 -10.61 11.84 9.55
N ARG A 192 -10.36 12.30 10.78
CA ARG A 192 -10.51 13.71 11.16
C ARG A 192 -9.50 14.60 10.42
N THR A 193 -8.35 14.03 10.06
CA THR A 193 -7.32 14.70 9.26
C THR A 193 -7.56 14.53 7.76
N SER A 194 -7.80 13.29 7.30
CA SER A 194 -7.86 13.00 5.86
C SER A 194 -9.25 13.16 5.24
N ALA A 195 -10.33 12.99 6.01
CA ALA A 195 -11.71 13.04 5.50
C ALA A 195 -12.73 13.64 6.52
N PRO A 196 -12.48 14.84 7.08
CA PRO A 196 -13.31 15.40 8.17
C PRO A 196 -14.79 15.58 7.81
N ASP A 197 -15.10 15.91 6.55
CA ASP A 197 -16.50 16.02 6.11
C ASP A 197 -17.22 14.66 6.11
N THR A 198 -16.48 13.56 5.92
CA THR A 198 -17.03 12.19 6.00
C THR A 198 -17.33 11.81 7.44
N VAL A 199 -16.45 12.18 8.38
CA VAL A 199 -16.70 12.02 9.82
C VAL A 199 -17.99 12.75 10.20
N ARG A 200 -18.12 14.03 9.82
CA ARG A 200 -19.32 14.83 10.09
C ARG A 200 -20.60 14.24 9.50
N ALA A 201 -20.51 13.69 8.28
CA ALA A 201 -21.65 13.02 7.65
C ALA A 201 -22.11 11.78 8.43
N ILE A 202 -21.19 11.02 9.02
CA ILE A 202 -21.48 9.85 9.85
C ILE A 202 -22.09 10.26 11.20
N GLU A 203 -21.53 11.29 11.84
CA GLU A 203 -22.08 11.87 13.09
C GLU A 203 -23.56 12.24 12.89
N GLN A 204 -23.87 12.99 11.83
CA GLN A 204 -25.23 13.41 11.52
C GLN A 204 -26.15 12.24 11.15
N ARG A 205 -25.66 11.27 10.38
CA ARG A 205 -26.48 10.15 9.87
C ARG A 205 -26.92 9.19 10.95
N TYR A 206 -26.08 8.98 11.97
CA TYR A 206 -26.32 8.01 13.02
C TYR A 206 -26.51 8.62 14.41
N ASP A 207 -26.39 9.94 14.56
CA ASP A 207 -26.40 10.63 15.86
C ASP A 207 -25.34 10.02 16.78
N LEU A 208 -24.07 10.21 16.36
CA LEU A 208 -22.88 9.67 17.00
C LEU A 208 -21.91 10.80 17.39
N PRO A 209 -21.17 10.65 18.50
CA PRO A 209 -20.02 11.51 18.79
C PRO A 209 -18.93 11.39 17.71
N GLU A 210 -18.12 12.45 17.53
CA GLU A 210 -17.02 12.51 16.57
C GLU A 210 -16.06 11.31 16.69
N GLU A 211 -15.69 10.93 17.90
CA GLU A 211 -14.80 9.79 18.14
C GLU A 211 -15.42 8.46 17.71
N SER A 212 -16.73 8.30 17.89
CA SER A 212 -17.46 7.11 17.45
C SER A 212 -17.54 7.06 15.91
N ALA A 213 -17.80 8.21 15.27
CA ALA A 213 -17.81 8.31 13.81
C ALA A 213 -16.42 8.04 13.21
N THR A 214 -15.37 8.60 13.83
CA THR A 214 -13.95 8.38 13.49
C THR A 214 -13.61 6.89 13.58
N TYR A 215 -13.93 6.25 14.70
CA TYR A 215 -13.66 4.84 14.91
C TYR A 215 -14.43 3.94 13.95
N TYR A 216 -15.70 4.26 13.66
CA TYR A 216 -16.50 3.51 12.70
C TYR A 216 -15.87 3.53 11.30
N LEU A 217 -15.39 4.70 10.86
CA LEU A 217 -14.77 4.85 9.55
C LEU A 217 -13.43 4.11 9.44
N GLN A 218 -12.64 4.08 10.53
CA GLN A 218 -11.43 3.26 10.64
C GLN A 218 -11.72 1.76 10.74
N LEU A 219 -12.91 1.34 11.16
CA LEU A 219 -13.35 -0.05 11.07
C LEU A 219 -13.86 -0.39 9.66
N LEU A 220 -14.51 0.56 8.97
CA LEU A 220 -15.07 0.39 7.62
C LEU A 220 -14.01 0.19 6.54
N ALA A 221 -12.94 0.99 6.56
CA ALA A 221 -12.05 1.14 5.42
C ALA A 221 -10.73 0.37 5.54
N PRO A 222 -9.81 0.68 6.49
CA PRO A 222 -8.50 0.04 6.60
C PRO A 222 -8.55 -1.50 6.68
N ILE A 223 -7.59 -2.17 6.03
CA ILE A 223 -7.43 -3.63 6.06
C ILE A 223 -7.01 -4.16 7.44
N GLU A 224 -6.16 -3.41 8.15
CA GLU A 224 -5.60 -3.78 9.47
C GLU A 224 -5.91 -2.73 10.57
N PRO A 225 -7.18 -2.54 10.98
CA PRO A 225 -7.53 -1.60 12.04
C PRO A 225 -7.33 -2.26 13.42
N THR A 226 -6.15 -2.80 13.70
CA THR A 226 -5.84 -3.40 15.01
C THR A 226 -5.94 -2.36 16.12
N ASP A 227 -6.18 -2.77 17.37
CA ASP A 227 -6.29 -1.80 18.47
C ASP A 227 -4.98 -1.01 18.63
N ALA A 228 -3.82 -1.59 18.28
CA ALA A 228 -2.54 -0.88 18.28
C ALA A 228 -2.47 0.23 17.22
N ASN A 229 -2.94 -0.06 16.01
CA ASN A 229 -2.99 0.92 14.92
C ASN A 229 -3.99 2.04 15.25
N ILE A 230 -5.20 1.70 15.71
CA ILE A 230 -6.22 2.68 16.11
C ILE A 230 -5.69 3.62 17.19
N ARG A 231 -4.97 3.10 18.20
CA ARG A 231 -4.32 3.95 19.20
C ARG A 231 -3.26 4.86 18.59
N ALA A 232 -2.40 4.32 17.73
CA ALA A 232 -1.33 5.08 17.11
C ALA A 232 -1.84 6.18 16.17
N TRP A 233 -2.90 5.92 15.41
CA TRP A 233 -3.46 6.86 14.45
C TRP A 233 -4.18 8.05 15.12
N ASN A 234 -4.87 7.80 16.23
CA ASN A 234 -5.73 8.80 16.88
C ASN A 234 -5.13 9.42 18.15
N ASP A 235 -3.94 8.98 18.57
CA ASP A 235 -3.35 9.26 19.90
C ASP A 235 -4.27 8.83 21.06
N TRP A 236 -4.83 7.61 20.95
CA TRP A 236 -5.80 7.07 21.90
C TRP A 236 -5.20 6.08 22.89
N ARG A 237 -5.86 5.93 24.04
CA ARG A 237 -5.67 4.82 24.98
C ARG A 237 -6.80 3.80 24.82
N ASN A 238 -6.65 2.64 25.46
CA ASN A 238 -7.65 1.57 25.41
C ASN A 238 -9.06 2.04 25.81
N LYS A 239 -9.16 2.84 26.89
CA LYS A 239 -10.45 3.38 27.34
C LYS A 239 -11.13 4.30 26.31
N ASP A 240 -10.33 4.95 25.47
CA ASP A 240 -10.84 5.86 24.45
C ASP A 240 -11.43 5.05 23.28
N ILE A 241 -10.84 3.89 22.95
CA ILE A 241 -11.46 2.89 22.05
C ILE A 241 -12.77 2.37 22.62
N ASP A 242 -12.79 1.98 23.90
CA ASP A 242 -14.01 1.43 24.52
C ASP A 242 -15.15 2.47 24.53
N ALA A 243 -14.84 3.74 24.80
CA ALA A 243 -15.79 4.84 24.74
C ALA A 243 -16.31 5.10 23.32
N ALA A 244 -15.44 5.10 22.31
CA ALA A 244 -15.83 5.26 20.90
C ALA A 244 -16.62 4.06 20.35
N ALA A 245 -16.40 2.86 20.90
CA ALA A 245 -17.10 1.65 20.48
C ALA A 245 -18.52 1.54 21.05
N ALA A 246 -18.76 2.02 22.27
CA ALA A 246 -20.01 1.79 22.98
C ALA A 246 -21.27 2.29 22.20
N PRO A 247 -21.31 3.52 21.65
CA PRO A 247 -22.45 3.96 20.85
C PRO A 247 -22.67 3.16 19.56
N LEU A 248 -21.58 2.66 18.96
CA LEU A 248 -21.64 1.86 17.73
C LEU A 248 -22.21 0.47 17.98
N VAL A 249 -21.87 -0.14 19.13
CA VAL A 249 -22.43 -1.43 19.56
C VAL A 249 -23.91 -1.30 19.89
N ASP A 250 -24.32 -0.25 20.62
CA ASP A 250 -25.72 0.01 20.96
C ASP A 250 -26.59 0.15 19.69
N LYS A 251 -26.07 0.88 18.69
CA LYS A 251 -26.72 1.04 17.37
C LYS A 251 -26.51 -0.15 16.42
N LYS A 252 -25.81 -1.21 16.86
CA LYS A 252 -25.52 -2.44 16.09
C LYS A 252 -24.79 -2.20 14.77
N LEU A 253 -24.03 -1.11 14.67
CA LEU A 253 -23.18 -0.81 13.51
C LEU A 253 -21.89 -1.66 13.52
N ILE A 254 -21.49 -2.10 14.71
CA ILE A 254 -20.38 -3.03 14.95
C ILE A 254 -20.84 -4.09 15.95
N LEU A 255 -20.04 -5.16 16.08
CA LEU A 255 -20.26 -6.23 17.04
C LEU A 255 -18.96 -6.62 17.74
N GLU A 256 -19.10 -7.20 18.92
CA GLU A 256 -17.98 -7.81 19.64
C GLU A 256 -17.87 -9.29 19.25
N ALA A 257 -16.67 -9.71 18.84
CA ALA A 257 -16.39 -11.09 18.45
C ALA A 257 -14.91 -11.43 18.66
N LYS A 258 -14.58 -12.71 18.47
CA LYS A 258 -13.20 -13.18 18.40
C LYS A 258 -12.90 -13.70 17.01
N ARG A 259 -11.97 -13.04 16.31
CA ARG A 259 -11.44 -13.48 15.02
C ARG A 259 -9.95 -13.81 15.15
N PRO A 260 -9.49 -14.99 14.73
CA PRO A 260 -8.08 -15.36 14.79
C PRO A 260 -7.19 -14.32 14.09
N GLY A 261 -6.11 -13.90 14.75
CA GLY A 261 -5.10 -12.99 14.17
C GLY A 261 -5.51 -11.52 14.06
N ALA A 262 -6.76 -11.15 14.38
CA ALA A 262 -7.25 -9.78 14.17
C ALA A 262 -6.72 -8.73 15.17
N ARG A 263 -6.23 -9.15 16.34
CA ARG A 263 -5.65 -8.28 17.38
C ARG A 263 -6.56 -7.10 17.79
N ARG A 264 -7.87 -7.36 17.80
CA ARG A 264 -8.96 -6.48 18.28
C ARG A 264 -10.18 -7.31 18.63
N SER A 265 -11.15 -6.70 19.33
CA SER A 265 -12.41 -7.35 19.75
C SER A 265 -13.67 -6.82 19.06
N ARG A 266 -13.58 -5.72 18.30
CA ARG A 266 -14.73 -5.09 17.61
C ARG A 266 -14.63 -5.21 16.10
N PHE A 267 -15.72 -5.59 15.46
CA PHE A 267 -15.77 -5.94 14.03
C PHE A 267 -17.02 -5.38 13.36
N LEU A 268 -16.94 -5.19 12.06
CA LEU A 268 -18.13 -4.98 11.24
C LEU A 268 -18.97 -6.27 11.21
N PRO A 269 -20.30 -6.16 11.14
CA PRO A 269 -21.16 -7.30 10.84
C PRO A 269 -20.80 -7.92 9.48
N GLY A 270 -20.81 -9.26 9.41
CA GLY A 270 -20.60 -9.99 8.16
C GLY A 270 -19.53 -11.08 8.19
N GLY A 271 -19.16 -11.50 6.98
CA GLY A 271 -18.20 -12.58 6.75
C GLY A 271 -16.76 -12.20 7.12
N TRP A 272 -15.94 -13.22 7.36
CA TRP A 272 -14.52 -13.09 7.69
C TRP A 272 -13.70 -13.91 6.70
N LEU A 273 -12.71 -13.27 6.06
CA LEU A 273 -11.74 -13.90 5.17
C LEU A 273 -10.48 -14.22 5.97
N PRO A 274 -10.13 -15.50 6.18
CA PRO A 274 -8.82 -15.89 6.70
C PRO A 274 -7.70 -15.43 5.77
N ALA A 275 -6.51 -15.18 6.33
CA ALA A 275 -5.35 -14.81 5.55
C ALA A 275 -4.90 -15.95 4.61
N ALA A 276 -4.62 -15.63 3.35
CA ALA A 276 -3.71 -16.41 2.52
C ALA A 276 -2.24 -15.98 2.77
N PRO A 277 -1.23 -16.76 2.35
CA PRO A 277 0.16 -16.33 2.41
C PRO A 277 0.35 -14.94 1.77
N GLY A 278 1.03 -14.03 2.48
CA GLY A 278 1.27 -12.66 1.99
C GLY A 278 0.13 -11.66 2.16
N SER A 279 -0.99 -12.08 2.75
CA SER A 279 -2.16 -11.24 2.97
C SER A 279 -2.51 -11.14 4.45
N LYS A 280 -3.48 -10.29 4.76
CA LYS A 280 -4.03 -10.12 6.10
C LYS A 280 -5.49 -10.58 6.12
N ALA A 281 -5.86 -11.26 7.20
CA ALA A 281 -7.24 -11.66 7.41
C ALA A 281 -8.12 -10.41 7.59
N THR A 282 -9.31 -10.39 6.99
CA THR A 282 -10.12 -9.17 6.93
C THR A 282 -11.62 -9.48 6.86
N GLU A 283 -12.46 -8.48 7.10
CA GLU A 283 -13.89 -8.57 6.83
C GLU A 283 -14.18 -8.64 5.31
N VAL A 284 -15.07 -9.54 4.89
CA VAL A 284 -15.49 -9.70 3.48
C VAL A 284 -15.90 -8.35 2.86
N TRP A 285 -16.55 -7.50 3.66
CA TRP A 285 -16.94 -6.13 3.33
C TRP A 285 -15.84 -5.29 2.66
N LYS A 286 -14.58 -5.49 3.07
CA LYS A 286 -13.43 -4.71 2.62
C LYS A 286 -12.82 -5.23 1.32
N ALA A 287 -13.15 -6.45 0.89
CA ALA A 287 -12.55 -7.07 -0.28
C ALA A 287 -12.63 -6.21 -1.56
N PRO A 288 -13.75 -5.52 -1.86
CA PRO A 288 -13.83 -4.63 -3.02
C PRO A 288 -12.96 -3.37 -2.91
N LEU A 289 -12.66 -2.87 -1.71
CA LEU A 289 -11.83 -1.67 -1.51
C LEU A 289 -10.35 -1.91 -1.82
N TYR A 290 -9.92 -3.18 -1.80
CA TYR A 290 -8.52 -3.60 -1.94
C TYR A 290 -8.28 -4.46 -3.18
N LEU A 291 -9.23 -4.46 -4.13
CA LEU A 291 -9.16 -5.25 -5.37
C LEU A 291 -8.76 -6.71 -5.09
N MET A 292 -9.53 -7.40 -4.26
CA MET A 292 -9.27 -8.80 -3.95
C MET A 292 -9.85 -9.75 -5.02
N TRP A 293 -9.13 -10.83 -5.29
CA TRP A 293 -9.71 -12.00 -5.95
C TRP A 293 -10.85 -12.57 -5.10
N ARG A 294 -11.90 -13.07 -5.75
CA ARG A 294 -13.00 -13.74 -5.03
C ARG A 294 -12.53 -15.12 -4.60
N ASP A 295 -12.35 -15.30 -3.30
CA ASP A 295 -12.02 -16.57 -2.68
C ASP A 295 -12.60 -16.62 -1.26
N THR A 296 -12.55 -17.79 -0.67
CA THR A 296 -12.77 -18.05 0.76
C THR A 296 -11.69 -17.48 1.66
N LYS A 297 -10.58 -16.97 1.10
CA LYS A 297 -9.46 -16.35 1.81
C LYS A 297 -9.22 -14.93 1.28
N ALA A 298 -8.57 -14.10 2.09
CA ALA A 298 -8.14 -12.78 1.67
C ALA A 298 -7.00 -12.91 0.66
N ARG A 299 -7.21 -12.50 -0.58
CA ARG A 299 -6.24 -12.59 -1.67
C ARG A 299 -6.23 -11.30 -2.47
N PRO A 300 -5.39 -10.32 -2.12
CA PRO A 300 -5.33 -9.09 -2.88
C PRO A 300 -4.68 -9.34 -4.24
N VAL A 301 -5.15 -8.65 -5.28
CA VAL A 301 -4.48 -8.61 -6.59
C VAL A 301 -3.10 -7.95 -6.45
N VAL A 302 -3.02 -6.85 -5.68
CA VAL A 302 -1.77 -6.18 -5.36
C VAL A 302 -1.21 -6.70 -4.04
N TRP A 303 0.02 -7.22 -4.06
CA TRP A 303 0.64 -7.85 -2.89
C TRP A 303 0.66 -6.90 -1.68
N ALA A 304 0.49 -7.46 -0.48
CA ALA A 304 0.41 -6.74 0.80
C ALA A 304 -0.79 -5.79 0.97
N SER A 305 -1.78 -5.83 0.07
CA SER A 305 -3.02 -5.03 0.15
C SER A 305 -2.78 -3.51 0.33
N PRO A 306 -1.91 -2.87 -0.46
CA PRO A 306 -1.78 -1.41 -0.42
C PRO A 306 -3.11 -0.74 -0.78
N LEU A 307 -3.30 0.50 -0.32
CA LEU A 307 -4.31 1.39 -0.87
C LEU A 307 -4.05 1.62 -2.37
N LEU A 308 -5.12 1.59 -3.14
CA LEU A 308 -5.13 1.96 -4.56
C LEU A 308 -5.57 3.42 -4.78
N SER A 309 -5.86 4.12 -3.70
CA SER A 309 -6.32 5.51 -3.65
C SER A 309 -5.71 6.22 -2.43
N THR A 310 -5.92 7.53 -2.31
CA THR A 310 -5.51 8.28 -1.12
C THR A 310 -6.31 7.85 0.11
N HIS A 311 -5.79 8.07 1.32
CA HIS A 311 -6.53 7.79 2.56
C HIS A 311 -7.89 8.48 2.61
N ARG A 312 -7.95 9.74 2.13
CA ARG A 312 -9.19 10.49 1.98
C ARG A 312 -10.21 9.71 1.16
N ARG A 313 -9.80 9.27 -0.04
CA ARG A 313 -10.66 8.54 -0.97
C ARG A 313 -11.10 7.20 -0.42
N LEU A 314 -10.18 6.44 0.19
CA LEU A 314 -10.53 5.19 0.86
C LEU A 314 -11.68 5.40 1.87
N PHE A 315 -11.60 6.44 2.70
CA PHE A 315 -12.63 6.74 3.69
C PHE A 315 -13.93 7.23 3.04
N THR A 316 -13.86 8.14 2.06
CA THR A 316 -15.05 8.63 1.36
C THR A 316 -15.77 7.52 0.60
N ASP A 317 -15.03 6.64 -0.08
CA ASP A 317 -15.58 5.56 -0.90
C ASP A 317 -16.20 4.47 -0.03
N ALA A 318 -15.55 4.13 1.10
CA ALA A 318 -16.13 3.21 2.07
C ALA A 318 -17.45 3.75 2.65
N TRP A 319 -17.52 5.04 2.94
CA TRP A 319 -18.76 5.67 3.41
C TRP A 319 -19.82 5.75 2.30
N GLN A 320 -19.41 6.08 1.08
CA GLN A 320 -20.32 6.19 -0.05
C GLN A 320 -21.02 4.85 -0.34
N ARG A 321 -20.29 3.72 -0.28
CA ARG A 321 -20.92 2.39 -0.38
C ARG A 321 -22.02 2.18 0.66
N VAL A 322 -21.75 2.54 1.93
CA VAL A 322 -22.76 2.44 3.02
C VAL A 322 -23.97 3.31 2.72
N ARG A 323 -23.77 4.52 2.20
CA ARG A 323 -24.86 5.42 1.79
C ARG A 323 -25.69 4.86 0.62
N ASP A 324 -25.04 4.16 -0.29
CA ASP A 324 -25.66 3.53 -1.47
C ASP A 324 -26.38 2.21 -1.12
N GLY A 325 -26.40 1.82 0.16
CA GLY A 325 -27.13 0.66 0.67
C GLY A 325 -26.32 -0.64 0.63
N ASP A 326 -25.10 -0.62 0.11
CA ASP A 326 -24.12 -1.67 0.33
C ASP A 326 -23.49 -1.38 1.70
N ALA A 327 -24.01 -1.95 2.79
CA ALA A 327 -23.48 -1.74 4.14
C ALA A 327 -22.97 -3.07 4.72
N PRO A 328 -22.01 -3.06 5.68
CA PRO A 328 -21.55 -4.29 6.31
C PRO A 328 -22.73 -5.04 6.96
N GLY A 329 -22.84 -6.32 6.62
CA GLY A 329 -23.95 -7.16 7.07
C GLY A 329 -23.63 -8.63 6.95
N TYR A 330 -24.31 -9.45 7.75
CA TYR A 330 -24.40 -10.87 7.47
C TYR A 330 -25.27 -11.03 6.24
N GLU A 331 -24.68 -11.41 5.10
CA GLU A 331 -25.46 -11.92 3.98
C GLU A 331 -26.40 -13.00 4.53
N GLN A 332 -27.71 -12.90 4.26
CA GLN A 332 -28.54 -14.09 4.32
C GLN A 332 -27.85 -15.10 3.40
N LEU A 333 -27.42 -16.24 3.93
CA LEU A 333 -26.74 -17.32 3.21
C LEU A 333 -27.46 -17.61 1.89
N ARG A 334 -27.08 -16.89 0.84
CA ARG A 334 -27.32 -17.23 -0.54
C ARG A 334 -25.99 -17.77 -0.98
N THR A 335 -25.97 -19.05 -1.31
CA THR A 335 -24.83 -19.78 -1.85
C THR A 335 -24.38 -19.28 -3.22
N ASP A 336 -24.68 -18.03 -3.58
CA ASP A 336 -24.39 -17.45 -4.87
C ASP A 336 -23.37 -16.32 -4.69
N ARG A 337 -22.19 -16.56 -5.27
CA ARG A 337 -21.08 -15.61 -5.46
C ARG A 337 -21.57 -14.17 -5.66
N TYR A 338 -20.98 -13.24 -4.93
CA TYR A 338 -21.23 -11.79 -4.97
C TYR A 338 -21.38 -11.29 -6.42
N ARG A 339 -22.59 -10.83 -6.78
CA ARG A 339 -22.90 -10.22 -8.09
C ARG A 339 -22.71 -8.71 -8.00
N ARG A 340 -21.82 -8.15 -8.81
CA ARG A 340 -21.80 -6.72 -9.11
C ARG A 340 -23.03 -6.36 -9.97
N ARG A 341 -23.65 -5.22 -9.70
CA ARG A 341 -24.52 -4.55 -10.67
C ARG A 341 -23.69 -3.47 -11.38
N HIS A 342 -23.90 -3.39 -12.70
CA HIS A 342 -23.23 -2.50 -13.65
C HIS A 342 -23.44 -1.03 -13.35
#